data_AF-A0A2M8JR25-F1
#
_entry.id   AF-A0A2M8JR25-F1
#
_cell.length_a   1.000
_cell.length_b   1.000
_cell.length_c   1.000
_cell.angle_alpha   90.00
_cell.angle_beta   90.00
_cell.angle_gamma   90.00
#
_symmetry.space_group_name_H-M   'P 1'
#
loop_
_entity.id
_entity.type
_entity.pdbx_description
1 polymer ?
#
loop_
_entity_poly.entity_id
_entity_poly.type
_entity_poly.pdbx_seq_one_letter_code
_entity_poly.pdbx_strand_id
1 'polypeptide(L)'
;MLDFKRLSPEGNDVIWNLIMAINIPTKSEKRASELRDGVRLLAWESYKIENSLKGQKAFDGYECFNDEWKEHEIHGFNLVAVEKFIKALGYTSEEVLALRSEVYERKAKMNGQKSTISTSTSTISTFDEAPY
;
A
#
# COMPACT_ATOMS: atom_id res chain seq x y z
N MET A 1 -8.61 25.71 -64.05
CA MET A 1 -8.97 26.19 -62.71
C MET A 1 -9.39 24.98 -61.89
N LEU A 2 -8.53 24.51 -61.00
CA LEU A 2 -8.81 23.42 -60.06
C LEU A 2 -8.74 24.04 -58.66
N ASP A 3 -9.89 24.28 -58.05
CA ASP A 3 -10.01 24.65 -56.64
C ASP A 3 -10.89 23.61 -55.95
N PHE A 4 -10.27 22.62 -55.30
CA PHE A 4 -10.90 21.78 -54.29
C PHE A 4 -10.19 22.01 -52.97
N LYS A 5 -10.65 23.06 -52.29
CA LYS A 5 -10.28 23.44 -50.94
C LYS A 5 -11.13 22.66 -49.94
N ARG A 6 -10.48 22.24 -48.85
CA ARG A 6 -11.04 21.80 -47.55
C ARG A 6 -11.50 20.34 -47.44
N LEU A 7 -10.55 19.48 -47.04
CA LEU A 7 -10.81 18.34 -46.17
C LEU A 7 -11.28 18.87 -44.80
N SER A 8 -12.50 18.53 -44.40
CA SER A 8 -12.98 18.60 -43.03
C SER A 8 -13.39 17.17 -42.64
N PRO A 9 -12.76 16.56 -41.64
CA PRO A 9 -13.27 15.34 -41.04
C PRO A 9 -13.99 15.71 -39.74
N GLU A 10 -15.31 15.91 -39.81
CA GLU A 10 -16.18 15.80 -38.63
C GLU A 10 -16.95 14.48 -38.70
N GLY A 11 -16.99 13.77 -37.58
CA GLY A 11 -17.57 12.44 -37.41
C GLY A 11 -16.61 11.52 -36.66
N ASN A 12 -16.16 11.91 -35.46
CA ASN A 12 -16.68 11.34 -34.19
C ASN A 12 -17.71 10.20 -34.34
N ASP A 13 -17.58 9.23 -33.45
CA ASP A 13 -18.53 8.12 -33.21
C ASP A 13 -18.24 6.82 -33.95
N VAL A 14 -16.99 6.35 -33.86
CA VAL A 14 -16.74 4.89 -33.94
C VAL A 14 -15.81 4.43 -32.83
N ILE A 15 -16.42 4.14 -31.67
CA ILE A 15 -16.03 3.01 -30.81
C ILE A 15 -14.59 3.09 -30.25
N TRP A 16 -14.37 4.04 -29.33
CA TRP A 16 -13.35 3.91 -28.27
C TRP A 16 -13.71 2.83 -27.22
N ASN A 17 -14.77 2.05 -27.47
CA ASN A 17 -15.24 0.91 -26.67
C ASN A 17 -14.46 -0.40 -26.93
N LEU A 18 -13.18 -0.31 -27.27
CA LEU A 18 -12.25 -1.44 -27.20
C LEU A 18 -11.34 -1.27 -25.98
N ILE A 19 -11.89 -1.59 -24.82
CA ILE A 19 -11.31 -2.59 -23.92
C ILE A 19 -9.77 -2.53 -23.81
N MET A 20 -9.22 -1.52 -23.14
CA MET A 20 -7.89 -1.64 -22.53
C MET A 20 -8.04 -2.40 -21.20
N ALA A 21 -8.42 -3.68 -21.26
CA ALA A 21 -8.58 -4.56 -20.10
C ALA A 21 -7.25 -4.90 -19.39
N ILE A 22 -6.11 -4.40 -19.89
CA ILE A 22 -4.80 -4.53 -19.27
C ILE A 22 -4.16 -3.16 -19.22
N ASN A 23 -4.41 -2.41 -18.14
CA ASN A 23 -3.70 -1.18 -17.84
C ASN A 23 -2.33 -1.53 -17.26
N ILE A 24 -1.26 -1.46 -18.06
CA ILE A 24 0.12 -1.64 -17.56
C ILE A 24 0.51 -0.35 -16.86
N PRO A 25 0.71 -0.35 -15.52
CA PRO A 25 1.03 0.86 -14.79
C PRO A 25 2.37 1.40 -15.25
N THR A 26 2.43 2.70 -15.48
CA THR A 26 3.69 3.37 -15.81
C THR A 26 4.65 3.32 -14.62
N LYS A 27 5.97 3.41 -14.87
CA LYS A 27 6.96 3.47 -13.77
C LYS A 27 6.68 4.61 -12.79
N SER A 28 6.15 5.73 -13.29
CA SER A 28 5.69 6.88 -12.51
C SER A 28 4.46 6.57 -11.66
N GLU A 29 3.46 5.87 -12.18
CA GLU A 29 2.28 5.47 -11.39
C GLU A 29 2.64 4.49 -10.29
N LYS A 30 3.51 3.53 -10.59
CA LYS A 30 4.03 2.59 -9.59
C LYS A 30 4.75 3.34 -8.47
N ARG A 31 5.66 4.25 -8.81
CA ARG A 31 6.40 5.07 -7.84
C ARG A 31 5.46 5.95 -7.02
N ALA A 32 4.47 6.60 -7.63
CA ALA A 32 3.45 7.38 -6.93
C ALA A 32 2.63 6.50 -5.96
N SER A 33 2.29 5.28 -6.36
CA SER A 33 1.60 4.32 -5.48
C SER A 33 2.46 3.91 -4.28
N GLU A 34 3.75 3.64 -4.50
CA GLU A 34 4.69 3.28 -3.42
C GLU A 34 4.90 4.45 -2.44
N LEU A 35 5.01 5.68 -2.96
CA LEU A 35 5.11 6.88 -2.14
C LEU A 35 3.83 7.14 -1.33
N ARG A 36 2.65 7.01 -1.95
CA ARG A 36 1.36 7.12 -1.24
C ARG A 36 1.23 6.08 -0.13
N ASP A 37 1.66 4.85 -0.38
CA ASP A 37 1.68 3.81 0.64
C ASP A 37 2.65 4.12 1.78
N GLY A 38 3.83 4.68 1.49
CA GLY A 38 4.75 5.16 2.52
C GLY A 38 4.17 6.31 3.36
N VAL A 39 3.50 7.27 2.73
CA VAL A 39 2.79 8.36 3.43
C VAL A 39 1.67 7.81 4.31
N ARG A 40 0.91 6.82 3.84
CA ARG A 40 -0.11 6.12 4.63
C ARG A 40 0.46 5.51 5.90
N LEU A 41 1.63 4.88 5.81
CA LEU A 41 2.30 4.29 6.96
C LEU A 41 2.72 5.36 7.98
N LEU A 42 3.27 6.48 7.50
CA LEU A 42 3.60 7.63 8.35
C LEU A 42 2.37 8.18 9.06
N ALA A 43 1.28 8.42 8.31
CA ALA A 43 0.02 8.90 8.87
C ALA A 43 -0.55 7.94 9.92
N TRP A 44 -0.47 6.64 9.67
CA TRP A 44 -0.89 5.62 10.64
C TRP A 44 -0.03 5.60 11.92
N GLU A 45 1.29 5.75 11.81
CA GLU A 45 2.17 5.87 12.97
C GLU A 45 1.80 7.10 13.82
N SER A 46 1.59 8.25 13.19
CA SER A 46 1.15 9.47 13.88
C SER A 46 -0.21 9.28 14.55
N TYR A 47 -1.19 8.71 13.83
CA TYR A 47 -2.53 8.45 14.37
C TYR A 47 -2.51 7.54 15.61
N LYS A 48 -1.65 6.52 15.61
CA LYS A 48 -1.45 5.66 16.79
C LYS A 48 -0.86 6.42 17.97
N ILE A 49 0.08 7.33 17.73
CA ILE A 49 0.71 8.14 18.79
C ILE A 49 -0.32 9.09 19.39
N GLU A 50 -1.04 9.82 18.55
CA GLU A 50 -2.06 10.79 18.95
C GLU A 50 -3.20 10.14 19.76
N ASN A 51 -3.68 8.98 19.31
CA ASN A 51 -4.76 8.25 19.97
C ASN A 51 -4.26 7.22 21.00
N SER A 52 -2.94 7.18 21.27
CA SER A 52 -2.30 6.21 22.18
C SER A 52 -2.72 4.75 21.95
N LEU A 53 -2.92 4.37 20.69
CA LEU A 53 -3.48 3.07 20.31
C LEU A 53 -2.42 1.98 20.41
N LYS A 54 -2.70 0.94 21.18
CA LYS A 54 -1.85 -0.24 21.36
C LYS A 54 -2.67 -1.52 21.33
N GLY A 55 -2.08 -2.59 20.81
CA GLY A 55 -2.71 -3.93 20.79
C GLY A 55 -4.03 -3.93 20.01
N GLN A 56 -5.09 -4.50 20.62
CA GLN A 56 -6.41 -4.61 20.00
C GLN A 56 -7.00 -3.25 19.58
N LYS A 57 -6.79 -2.20 20.40
CA LYS A 57 -7.27 -0.85 20.07
C LYS A 57 -6.64 -0.27 18.81
N ALA A 58 -5.40 -0.67 18.49
CA ALA A 58 -4.76 -0.27 17.24
C ALA A 58 -5.33 -1.02 16.03
N PHE A 59 -5.86 -2.23 16.22
CA PHE A 59 -6.57 -2.94 15.17
C PHE A 59 -7.93 -2.28 14.91
N ASP A 60 -8.70 -2.03 15.96
CA ASP A 60 -10.04 -1.44 15.85
C ASP A 60 -9.97 0.01 15.34
N GLY A 61 -8.98 0.79 15.79
CA GLY A 61 -8.76 2.15 15.31
C GLY A 61 -8.24 2.25 13.88
N TYR A 62 -7.76 1.14 13.31
CA TYR A 62 -7.30 1.13 11.92
C TYR A 62 -8.47 1.24 10.94
N GLU A 63 -9.65 0.71 11.27
CA GLU A 63 -10.82 0.83 10.42
C GLU A 63 -11.23 2.30 10.26
N CYS A 64 -11.33 3.04 11.37
CA CYS A 64 -11.61 4.48 11.35
C CYS A 64 -10.56 5.26 10.53
N PHE A 65 -9.27 4.99 10.80
CA PHE A 65 -8.18 5.62 10.04
C PHE A 65 -8.27 5.29 8.55
N ASN A 66 -8.61 4.05 8.19
CA ASN A 66 -8.65 3.61 6.80
C ASN A 66 -9.79 4.28 6.03
N ASP A 67 -10.92 4.57 6.68
CA ASP A 67 -12.01 5.30 6.05
C ASP A 67 -11.64 6.77 5.85
N GLU A 68 -11.08 7.44 6.85
CA GLU A 68 -10.54 8.81 6.70
C GLU A 68 -9.43 8.87 5.63
N TRP A 69 -8.57 7.85 5.58
CA TRP A 69 -7.50 7.76 4.59
C TRP A 69 -8.05 7.63 3.17
N LYS A 70 -9.13 6.88 2.93
CA LYS A 70 -9.74 6.74 1.59
C LYS A 70 -10.30 8.05 1.06
N GLU A 71 -10.78 8.93 1.94
CA GLU A 71 -11.32 10.24 1.58
C GLU A 71 -10.21 11.29 1.34
N HIS A 72 -8.97 10.97 1.70
CA HIS A 72 -7.85 11.91 1.60
C HIS A 72 -7.52 12.28 0.15
N GLU A 73 -7.29 13.57 -0.11
CA GLU A 73 -7.04 14.15 -1.45
C GLU A 73 -5.80 13.56 -2.17
N ILE A 74 -4.89 12.95 -1.41
CA ILE A 74 -3.65 12.35 -1.91
C ILE A 74 -3.90 11.23 -2.94
N HIS A 75 -5.07 10.60 -2.93
CA HIS A 75 -5.44 9.58 -3.94
C HIS A 75 -5.57 10.17 -5.35
N GLY A 76 -5.92 11.46 -5.45
CA GLY A 76 -6.00 12.20 -6.72
C GLY A 76 -4.66 12.77 -7.19
N PHE A 77 -3.60 12.72 -6.38
CA PHE A 77 -2.33 13.36 -6.70
C PHE A 77 -1.54 12.57 -7.75
N ASN A 78 -0.93 13.29 -8.70
CA ASN A 78 0.08 12.75 -9.60
C ASN A 78 1.44 12.65 -8.89
N LEU A 79 2.43 12.00 -9.52
CA LEU A 79 3.76 11.79 -8.94
C LEU A 79 4.37 13.11 -8.39
N VAL A 80 4.36 14.18 -9.19
CA VAL A 80 4.95 15.47 -8.81
C VAL A 80 4.24 16.10 -7.61
N ALA A 81 2.91 15.98 -7.55
CA ALA A 81 2.12 16.47 -6.42
C ALA A 81 2.40 15.67 -5.15
N VAL A 82 2.54 14.34 -5.25
CA VAL A 82 2.92 13.49 -4.11
C VAL A 82 4.32 13.84 -3.61
N GLU A 83 5.30 14.03 -4.50
CA GLU A 83 6.67 14.42 -4.11
C GLU A 83 6.71 15.81 -3.46
N LYS A 84 5.93 16.77 -3.95
CA LYS A 84 5.77 18.08 -3.31
C LYS A 84 5.12 17.98 -1.94
N PHE A 85 4.10 17.16 -1.79
CA PHE A 85 3.43 16.92 -0.51
C PHE A 85 4.41 16.33 0.51
N ILE A 86 5.15 15.29 0.13
CA ILE A 86 6.19 14.66 0.97
C ILE A 86 7.25 15.69 1.39
N LYS A 87 7.72 16.51 0.45
CA LYS A 87 8.68 17.57 0.75
C LYS A 87 8.12 18.64 1.68
N ALA A 88 6.84 18.97 1.57
CA ALA A 88 6.16 19.91 2.47
C ALA A 88 6.05 19.37 3.90
N LEU A 89 5.97 18.04 4.07
CA LEU A 89 6.06 17.37 5.37
C LEU A 89 7.48 17.29 5.94
N GLY A 90 8.50 17.74 5.18
CA GLY A 90 9.90 17.71 5.60
C GLY A 90 10.63 16.40 5.33
N TYR A 91 10.01 15.48 4.58
CA TYR A 91 10.61 14.22 4.18
C TYR A 91 11.09 14.25 2.72
N THR A 92 11.98 13.33 2.37
CA THR A 92 12.34 13.03 0.98
C THR A 92 11.62 11.79 0.47
N SER A 93 11.46 11.69 -0.85
CA SER A 93 10.88 10.51 -1.50
C SER A 93 11.67 9.23 -1.16
N GLU A 94 13.01 9.33 -1.05
CA GLU A 94 13.85 8.21 -0.65
C GLU A 94 13.60 7.77 0.80
N GLU A 95 13.47 8.71 1.74
CA GLU A 95 13.20 8.39 3.15
C GLU A 95 11.84 7.69 3.32
N VAL A 96 10.81 8.17 2.63
CA VAL A 96 9.47 7.55 2.67
C VAL A 96 9.51 6.12 2.13
N LEU A 97 10.27 5.86 1.06
CA LEU A 97 10.45 4.51 0.51
C LEU A 97 11.29 3.61 1.42
N ALA A 98 12.31 4.15 2.09
CA ALA A 98 13.12 3.43 3.06
C ALA A 98 12.27 3.02 4.28
N LEU A 99 11.49 3.95 4.83
CA LEU A 99 10.52 3.69 5.91
C LEU A 99 9.54 2.58 5.54
N ARG A 100 8.98 2.66 4.33
CA ARG A 100 8.08 1.62 3.81
C ARG A 100 8.78 0.26 3.82
N SER A 101 9.98 0.18 3.27
CA SER A 101 10.77 -1.06 3.21
C SER A 101 11.03 -1.61 4.61
N GLU A 102 11.45 -0.75 5.54
CA GLU A 102 11.73 -1.13 6.93
C GLU A 102 10.49 -1.67 7.65
N VAL A 103 9.31 -1.07 7.43
CA VAL A 103 8.05 -1.55 8.03
C VAL A 103 7.71 -2.96 7.53
N TYR A 104 7.86 -3.22 6.23
CA TYR A 104 7.60 -4.55 5.68
C TYR A 104 8.65 -5.58 6.11
N GLU A 105 9.93 -5.20 6.19
CA GLU A 105 10.97 -6.05 6.74
C GLU A 105 10.73 -6.40 8.21
N ARG A 106 10.33 -5.42 9.03
CA ARG A 106 9.99 -5.63 10.44
C ARG A 106 8.82 -6.60 10.58
N LYS A 107 7.78 -6.44 9.77
CA LYS A 107 6.64 -7.37 9.71
C LYS A 107 7.07 -8.79 9.28
N ALA A 108 7.94 -8.90 8.28
CA ALA A 108 8.46 -10.18 7.81
C ALA A 108 9.26 -10.90 8.91
N LYS A 109 10.13 -10.19 9.63
CA LYS A 109 10.90 -10.74 10.77
C LYS A 109 9.99 -11.23 11.90
N MET A 110 8.97 -10.45 12.27
CA MET A 110 8.00 -10.83 13.30
C MET A 110 7.17 -12.05 12.91
N ASN A 111 6.78 -12.17 11.63
CA ASN A 111 6.00 -13.30 11.16
C ASN A 111 6.85 -14.58 11.03
N GLY A 112 8.11 -14.45 10.63
CA GLY A 112 9.06 -15.56 10.59
C GLY A 112 9.41 -16.14 11.96
N GLN A 113 9.40 -15.31 13.02
CA GLN A 113 9.62 -15.75 14.40
C GLN A 113 8.39 -16.43 15.04
N LYS A 114 7.17 -16.10 14.59
CA LYS A 114 5.94 -16.75 15.09
C LYS A 114 5.85 -18.22 14.71
N SER A 115 6.52 -18.66 13.65
CA SER A 115 6.52 -20.04 13.18
C SER A 115 7.41 -20.99 14.00
N THR A 116 8.21 -20.49 14.94
CA THR A 116 9.18 -21.32 15.71
C THR A 116 8.77 -21.55 17.18
N ILE A 117 7.64 -20.98 17.65
CA ILE A 117 7.15 -21.15 19.03
C ILE A 117 5.80 -21.90 19.01
N SER A 118 5.74 -23.02 18.31
CA SER A 118 4.59 -23.93 18.34
C SER A 118 5.01 -25.39 18.10
N THR A 119 6.15 -25.82 18.67
CA THR A 119 6.46 -27.26 18.79
C THR A 119 7.35 -27.52 20.02
N SER A 120 6.78 -27.41 21.21
CA SER A 120 7.38 -28.01 22.42
C SER A 120 6.29 -28.27 23.46
N THR A 121 5.38 -29.17 23.12
CA THR A 121 4.53 -29.85 24.10
C THR A 121 4.37 -31.30 23.70
N SER A 122 5.39 -32.11 23.99
CA SER A 122 5.24 -33.56 24.12
C SER A 122 6.50 -34.13 24.74
N THR A 123 6.56 -34.12 26.07
CA THR A 123 7.30 -35.13 26.83
C THR A 123 6.59 -35.37 28.16
N ILE A 124 6.32 -36.66 28.40
CA ILE A 124 6.07 -37.36 29.67
C ILE A 124 4.61 -37.78 29.94
N SER A 125 4.34 -39.04 29.59
CA SER A 125 3.50 -40.04 30.28
C SER A 125 3.47 -41.28 29.38
N THR A 126 3.78 -42.52 29.75
CA THR A 126 4.14 -43.18 31.01
C THR A 126 4.77 -44.51 30.59
N PHE A 127 5.74 -44.98 31.37
CA PHE A 127 6.37 -46.29 31.26
C PHE A 127 5.34 -47.37 31.64
N ASP A 128 5.05 -48.32 30.75
CA ASP A 128 4.55 -49.65 31.14
C ASP A 128 5.01 -50.71 30.12
N GLU A 129 6.02 -51.46 30.55
CA GLU A 129 6.58 -52.70 30.02
C GLU A 129 5.84 -53.84 30.75
N ALA A 130 5.41 -54.99 30.22
CA ALA A 130 5.42 -55.68 28.93
C ALA A 130 4.35 -56.80 29.01
N PRO A 131 4.00 -57.50 27.90
CA PRO A 131 3.40 -58.83 27.99
C PRO A 131 4.49 -59.89 27.85
N TYR A 132 4.74 -60.70 28.89
CA TYR A 132 4.98 -62.15 28.85
C TYR A 132 4.96 -62.72 30.28
#